data_AF-A0A6B3HTH3-F1
#
_entry.id   AF-A0A6B3HTH3-F1
#
_cell.length_a   1.000
_cell.length_b   1.000
_cell.length_c   1.000
_cell.angle_alpha   90.00
_cell.angle_beta   90.00
_cell.angle_gamma   90.00
#
_symmetry.space_group_name_H-M   'P 1'
#
loop_
_entity.id
_entity.type
_entity.pdbx_description
1 polymer ?
#
loop_
_entity_poly.entity_id
_entity_poly.type
_entity_poly.pdbx_seq_one_letter_code
_entity_poly.pdbx_strand_id
1 'polypeptide(L)'
;VYMHRTMPDLPPQIGVLVELDKADADLAKGIAQHIAAFAPKYLSREDVPAEVVEAERRVAEETTRAEGKPEAALPKIVEGRVNGFFKEATLLGQPYALDNKKSVQKVLDEAG
;
A
#
# COMPACT_ATOMS: atom_id res chain seq x y z
N VAL A 1 10.83 2.37 16.18
CA VAL A 1 9.78 1.36 16.46
C VAL A 1 8.53 2.07 16.95
N TYR A 2 7.37 1.77 16.36
CA TYR A 2 6.04 2.20 16.79
C TYR A 2 5.24 0.99 17.28
N MET A 3 4.57 1.13 18.42
CA MET A 3 3.75 0.08 19.02
C MET A 3 2.32 0.59 19.15
N HIS A 4 1.38 0.00 18.42
CA HIS A 4 -0.02 0.39 18.40
C HIS A 4 -0.86 -0.51 19.31
N ARG A 5 -1.70 0.14 20.12
CA ARG A 5 -2.77 -0.52 20.89
C ARG A 5 -4.07 -0.30 20.15
N THR A 6 -4.68 -1.38 19.70
CA THR A 6 -6.00 -1.38 19.05
C THR A 6 -7.12 -1.04 20.04
N MET A 7 -6.90 -1.34 21.33
CA MET A 7 -7.77 -0.97 22.44
C MET A 7 -6.92 -0.45 23.61
N PRO A 8 -7.35 0.61 24.33
CA PRO A 8 -6.53 1.26 25.37
C PRO A 8 -6.10 0.34 26.52
N ASP A 9 -6.94 -0.64 26.84
CA ASP A 9 -6.81 -1.60 27.95
C ASP A 9 -5.98 -2.85 27.59
N LEU A 10 -5.72 -3.08 26.30
CA LEU A 10 -4.91 -4.20 25.84
C LEU A 10 -3.43 -3.80 25.68
N PRO A 11 -2.49 -4.75 25.80
CA PRO A 11 -1.11 -4.52 25.39
C PRO A 11 -1.02 -4.19 23.89
N PRO A 12 0.08 -3.58 23.41
CA PRO A 12 0.26 -3.36 21.98
C PRO A 12 0.12 -4.65 21.19
N GLN A 13 -0.67 -4.61 20.12
CA GLN A 13 -0.94 -5.75 19.26
C GLN A 13 -0.24 -5.66 17.90
N ILE A 14 0.16 -4.45 17.51
CA ILE A 14 0.86 -4.18 16.25
C ILE A 14 2.16 -3.46 16.56
N GLY A 15 3.26 -4.00 16.08
CA GLY A 15 4.59 -3.38 16.14
C GLY A 15 5.09 -3.08 14.73
N VAL A 16 5.62 -1.88 14.54
CA VAL A 16 6.21 -1.45 13.27
C VAL A 16 7.62 -0.92 13.51
N LEU A 17 8.58 -1.43 12.74
CA LEU A 17 9.92 -0.88 12.65
C LEU A 17 10.06 -0.19 11.29
N VAL A 18 10.57 1.03 11.31
CA VAL A 18 10.88 1.82 10.12
C VAL A 18 12.31 2.32 10.26
N GLU A 19 13.05 2.22 9.17
CA GLU A 19 14.37 2.79 8.99
C GLU A 19 14.29 3.80 7.85
N LEU A 20 14.94 4.95 8.01
CA LEU A 20 15.04 6.00 7.01
C LEU A 20 16.53 6.28 6.79
N ASP A 21 16.89 6.60 5.54
CA ASP A 21 18.26 6.98 5.19
C ASP A 21 18.72 8.25 5.92
N LYS A 22 17.76 9.13 6.26
CA LYS A 22 17.98 10.36 7.02
C LYS A 22 17.19 10.33 8.32
N ALA A 23 17.83 10.84 9.37
CA ALA A 23 17.21 10.92 10.68
C ALA A 23 16.10 11.99 10.68
N ASP A 24 14.85 11.53 10.66
CA ASP A 24 13.65 12.34 10.90
C ASP A 24 12.67 11.53 11.77
N ALA A 25 12.60 11.86 13.05
CA ALA A 25 11.82 11.10 14.02
C ALA A 25 10.31 11.26 13.82
N ASP A 26 9.85 12.44 13.42
CA ASP A 26 8.43 12.71 13.22
C ASP A 26 7.93 12.05 11.94
N LEU A 27 8.71 12.12 10.86
CA LEU A 27 8.41 11.41 9.63
C LEU A 27 8.42 9.89 9.82
N ALA A 28 9.45 9.33 10.47
CA ALA A 28 9.53 7.90 10.74
C ALA A 28 8.33 7.41 11.58
N LYS A 29 7.91 8.20 12.59
CA LYS A 29 6.73 7.90 13.39
C LYS A 29 5.44 7.95 12.58
N GLY A 30 5.27 8.96 11.72
CA GLY A 30 4.10 9.09 10.85
C GLY A 30 3.98 7.96 9.84
N ILE A 31 5.10 7.56 9.22
CA ILE A 31 5.16 6.39 8.33
C ILE A 31 4.85 5.12 9.10
N ALA A 32 5.39 4.95 10.30
CA ALA A 32 5.11 3.76 11.11
C ALA A 32 3.64 3.66 11.53
N GLN A 33 2.99 4.79 11.83
CA GLN A 33 1.55 4.86 12.07
C GLN A 33 0.74 4.51 10.83
N HIS A 34 1.16 5.01 9.66
CA HIS A 34 0.54 4.67 8.38
C HIS A 34 0.63 3.18 8.08
N ILE A 35 1.82 2.57 8.23
CA ILE A 35 2.01 1.12 8.05
C ILE A 35 1.13 0.32 9.01
N ALA A 36 1.02 0.74 10.28
CA ALA A 36 0.16 0.07 11.25
C ALA A 36 -1.33 0.11 10.86
N ALA A 37 -1.77 1.15 10.15
CA ALA A 37 -3.16 1.33 9.73
C ALA A 37 -3.48 0.62 8.40
N PHE A 38 -2.57 0.65 7.42
CA PHE A 38 -2.83 0.20 6.05
C PHE A 38 -2.13 -1.12 5.69
N ALA A 39 -1.20 -1.58 6.52
CA ALA A 39 -0.51 -2.86 6.40
C ALA A 39 -0.03 -3.20 4.96
N PRO A 40 0.72 -2.31 4.28
CA PRO A 40 1.33 -2.64 2.99
C PRO A 40 2.22 -3.88 3.15
N LYS A 41 2.22 -4.74 2.13
CA LYS A 41 3.02 -5.97 2.12
C LYS A 41 4.40 -5.78 1.51
N TYR A 42 4.53 -4.77 0.65
CA TYR A 42 5.74 -4.48 -0.12
C TYR A 42 6.11 -3.01 0.02
N LEU A 43 7.37 -2.66 -0.22
CA LEU A 43 7.81 -1.28 -0.20
C LEU A 43 7.41 -0.58 -1.50
N SER A 44 7.83 -1.11 -2.66
CA SER A 44 7.52 -0.56 -3.99
C SER A 44 6.83 -1.58 -4.90
N ARG A 45 6.52 -1.17 -6.14
CA ARG A 45 5.97 -2.07 -7.17
C ARG A 45 7.00 -3.10 -7.64
N GLU A 46 8.28 -2.73 -7.67
CA GLU A 46 9.36 -3.63 -8.10
C GLU A 46 9.59 -4.78 -7.12
N ASP A 47 9.23 -4.56 -5.84
CA ASP A 47 9.35 -5.58 -4.79
C ASP A 47 8.23 -6.64 -4.84
N VAL A 48 7.20 -6.45 -5.68
CA VAL A 48 6.10 -7.40 -5.79
C VAL A 48 6.51 -8.56 -6.71
N PRO A 49 6.48 -9.82 -6.24
CA PRO A 49 6.83 -10.97 -7.07
C PRO A 49 5.93 -11.08 -8.31
N ALA A 50 6.52 -11.42 -9.45
CA ALA A 50 5.80 -11.50 -10.72
C ALA A 50 4.62 -12.48 -10.65
N GLU A 51 4.79 -13.60 -9.95
CA GLU A 51 3.72 -14.58 -9.74
C GLU A 51 2.52 -14.02 -8.97
N VAL A 52 2.74 -13.07 -8.05
CA VAL A 52 1.65 -12.38 -7.33
C VAL A 52 0.94 -11.43 -8.27
N VAL A 53 1.68 -10.65 -9.07
CA VAL A 53 1.10 -9.73 -10.05
C VAL A 53 0.24 -10.48 -11.07
N GLU A 54 0.74 -11.60 -11.60
CA GLU A 54 0.01 -12.42 -12.56
C GLU A 54 -1.22 -13.11 -11.92
N ALA A 55 -1.12 -13.55 -10.67
CA ALA A 55 -2.28 -14.06 -9.93
C ALA A 55 -3.36 -12.99 -9.76
N GLU A 56 -3.00 -11.78 -9.34
CA GLU A 56 -3.94 -10.65 -9.19
C GLU A 56 -4.54 -10.22 -10.52
N ARG A 57 -3.75 -10.25 -11.61
CA ARG A 57 -4.24 -9.99 -12.97
C ARG A 57 -5.30 -11.02 -13.37
N ARG A 58 -5.05 -12.31 -13.14
CA ARG A 58 -6.03 -13.37 -13.43
C ARG A 58 -7.31 -13.19 -12.62
N VAL A 59 -7.19 -12.89 -11.32
CA VAL A 59 -8.36 -12.61 -10.46
C VAL A 59 -9.15 -11.42 -10.98
N ALA A 60 -8.47 -10.34 -11.40
CA ALA A 60 -9.11 -9.16 -11.97
C ALA A 60 -9.82 -9.45 -13.31
N GLU A 61 -9.22 -10.27 -14.18
CA GLU A 61 -9.82 -10.71 -15.44
C GLU A 61 -11.08 -11.56 -15.22
N GLU A 62 -10.99 -12.57 -14.35
CA GLU A 62 -12.11 -13.45 -13.99
C GLU A 62 -13.26 -12.64 -13.39
N THR A 63 -12.95 -11.74 -12.46
CA THR A 63 -13.98 -10.89 -11.83
C THR A 63 -14.64 -9.96 -12.85
N THR A 64 -13.85 -9.32 -13.72
CA THR A 64 -14.37 -8.39 -14.75
C THR A 64 -15.25 -9.12 -15.77
N ARG A 65 -14.88 -10.35 -16.14
CA ARG A 65 -15.68 -11.20 -17.04
C ARG A 65 -16.98 -11.65 -16.36
N ALA A 66 -16.92 -12.06 -15.09
CA ALA A 66 -18.09 -12.45 -14.32
C ALA A 66 -19.10 -11.30 -14.14
N GLU A 67 -18.63 -10.05 -14.09
CA GLU A 67 -19.47 -8.84 -14.07
C GLU A 67 -20.13 -8.52 -15.43
N GLY A 68 -19.85 -9.29 -16.49
CA GLY A 68 -20.46 -9.10 -17.82
C GLY A 68 -20.02 -7.81 -18.54
N LYS A 69 -18.83 -7.29 -18.22
CA LYS A 69 -18.30 -6.08 -18.88
C LYS A 69 -17.93 -6.37 -20.35
N PRO A 70 -18.02 -5.39 -21.26
CA PRO A 70 -17.65 -5.58 -22.67
C PRO A 70 -16.19 -6.03 -22.83
N GLU A 71 -15.93 -7.02 -23.69
CA GLU A 71 -14.58 -7.53 -23.93
C GLU A 71 -13.58 -6.45 -24.35
N ALA A 72 -14.02 -5.48 -25.17
CA ALA A 72 -13.19 -4.37 -25.60
C ALA A 72 -12.69 -3.47 -24.45
N ALA A 73 -13.42 -3.43 -23.33
CA ALA A 73 -13.04 -2.65 -22.15
C ALA A 73 -12.25 -3.48 -21.12
N LEU A 74 -12.24 -4.81 -21.27
CA LEU A 74 -11.69 -5.74 -20.28
C LEU A 74 -10.20 -5.47 -19.98
N PRO A 75 -9.30 -5.29 -20.98
CA PRO A 75 -7.89 -5.01 -20.70
C PRO A 75 -7.68 -3.75 -19.85
N LYS A 76 -8.41 -2.68 -20.15
CA LYS A 76 -8.32 -1.40 -19.43
C LYS A 76 -8.85 -1.51 -18.00
N ILE A 77 -9.94 -2.25 -17.78
CA ILE A 77 -10.50 -2.46 -16.45
C ILE A 77 -9.55 -3.29 -15.58
N VAL A 78 -9.00 -4.37 -16.15
CA VAL A 78 -8.03 -5.24 -15.48
C VAL A 78 -6.78 -4.46 -15.09
N GLU A 79 -6.24 -3.68 -16.01
CA GLU A 79 -5.10 -2.80 -15.73
C GLU A 79 -5.41 -1.81 -14.60
N GLY A 80 -6.61 -1.22 -14.59
CA GLY A 80 -7.08 -0.36 -13.51
C GLY A 80 -7.13 -1.07 -12.15
N ARG A 81 -7.62 -2.31 -12.12
CA ARG A 81 -7.69 -3.14 -10.90
C ARG A 81 -6.29 -3.54 -10.39
N VAL A 82 -5.41 -3.99 -11.29
CA VAL A 82 -4.02 -4.31 -10.94
C VAL A 82 -3.27 -3.07 -10.43
N ASN A 83 -3.52 -1.90 -11.02
CA ASN A 83 -3.00 -0.64 -10.50
C ASN A 83 -3.57 -0.28 -9.11
N GLY A 84 -4.84 -0.63 -8.85
CA GLY A 84 -5.46 -0.53 -7.53
C GLY A 84 -4.77 -1.42 -6.51
N PHE A 85 -4.54 -2.69 -6.85
CA PHE A 85 -3.77 -3.63 -6.03
C PHE A 85 -2.40 -3.04 -5.64
N PHE A 86 -1.65 -2.47 -6.58
CA PHE A 86 -0.36 -1.86 -6.23
C PHE A 86 -0.49 -0.69 -5.25
N LYS A 87 -1.55 0.13 -5.37
CA LYS A 87 -1.81 1.24 -4.44
C LYS A 87 -2.20 0.78 -3.04
N GLU A 88 -2.68 -0.45 -2.89
CA GLU A 88 -3.01 -1.04 -1.59
C GLU A 88 -1.88 -1.88 -1.03
N ALA A 89 -1.13 -2.58 -1.88
CA ALA A 89 -0.12 -3.54 -1.46
C ALA A 89 1.27 -2.93 -1.22
N THR A 90 1.57 -1.76 -1.81
CA THR A 90 2.90 -1.13 -1.74
C THR A 90 2.89 0.12 -0.88
N LEU A 91 3.83 0.27 0.05
CA LEU A 91 3.92 1.43 0.94
C LEU A 91 4.05 2.73 0.13
N LEU A 92 4.97 2.76 -0.82
CA LEU A 92 5.29 3.98 -1.59
C LEU A 92 4.12 4.42 -2.49
N GLY A 93 3.29 3.47 -2.94
CA GLY A 93 2.10 3.72 -3.76
C GLY A 93 0.86 4.16 -2.97
N GLN A 94 0.83 3.95 -1.66
CA GLN A 94 -0.32 4.27 -0.81
C GLN A 94 -0.49 5.78 -0.62
N PRO A 95 -1.74 6.30 -0.56
CA PRO A 95 -2.01 7.64 -0.05
C PRO A 95 -1.60 7.75 1.42
N TYR A 96 -0.89 8.81 1.79
CA TYR A 96 -0.35 8.95 3.13
C TYR A 96 -1.45 9.26 4.16
N ALA A 97 -1.47 8.52 5.27
CA ALA A 97 -2.54 8.57 6.27
C ALA A 97 -2.79 9.97 6.86
N LEU A 98 -1.72 10.75 7.02
CA LEU A 98 -1.79 12.10 7.61
C LEU A 98 -2.04 13.19 6.56
N ASP A 99 -1.81 12.91 5.28
CA ASP A 99 -2.13 13.79 4.15
C ASP A 99 -2.49 12.97 2.91
N ASN A 100 -3.78 12.61 2.80
CA ASN A 100 -4.30 11.78 1.71
C ASN A 100 -4.17 12.43 0.32
N LYS A 101 -3.71 13.68 0.21
CA LYS A 101 -3.43 14.34 -1.08
C LYS A 101 -2.09 13.91 -1.68
N LYS A 102 -1.22 13.28 -0.89
CA LYS A 102 0.11 12.84 -1.31
C LYS A 102 0.25 11.34 -1.09
N SER A 103 1.05 10.68 -1.92
CA SER A 103 1.50 9.32 -1.63
C SER A 103 2.60 9.35 -0.57
N VAL A 104 2.87 8.20 0.07
CA VAL A 104 4.02 8.06 0.96
C VAL A 104 5.32 8.39 0.23
N GLN A 105 5.49 7.94 -1.02
CA GLN A 105 6.64 8.31 -1.85
C GLN A 105 6.85 9.83 -1.90
N LYS A 106 5.79 10.58 -2.22
CA LYS A 106 5.90 12.03 -2.36
C LYS A 106 6.26 12.72 -1.05
N VAL A 107 5.77 12.20 0.07
CA VAL A 107 6.11 12.73 1.41
C VAL A 107 7.59 12.48 1.72
N LEU A 108 8.12 11.31 1.37
CA LEU A 108 9.54 10.99 1.49
C LEU A 108 10.40 11.88 0.59
N ASP A 109 10.03 12.02 -0.69
CA ASP A 109 10.77 12.85 -1.65
C ASP A 109 10.87 14.32 -1.22
N GLU A 110 9.82 14.86 -0.60
CA GLU A 110 9.79 16.24 -0.09
C GLU A 110 10.63 16.43 1.18
N ALA A 111 10.82 15.37 1.98
CA ALA A 111 11.71 15.39 3.15
C ALA A 111 13.20 15.25 2.76
N GLY A 112 13.46 14.76 1.55
CA GLY A 112 14.79 14.60 0.94
C GLY A 112 15.53 13.37 1.42
#